data_AF-A0A348UNT2-F1
#
_entry.id   AF-A0A348UNT2-F1
#
_cell.length_a   1.000
_cell.length_b   1.000
_cell.length_c   1.000
_cell.angle_alpha   90.00
_cell.angle_beta   90.00
_cell.angle_gamma   90.00
#
_symmetry.space_group_name_H-M   'P 1'
#
loop_
_entity.id
_entity.type
_entity.pdbx_description
1 polymer ?
#
loop_
_entity_poly.entity_id
_entity_poly.type
_entity_poly.pdbx_seq_one_letter_code
_entity_poly.pdbx_strand_id
1 'polypeptide(L)' 'MIRHAALSLAIALTLSGCEREETPPREAVDLLLYNGTVLVLDEAGTRASALALRGDRIVAVGDDTLRERVDP' A
#
# COMPACT_ATOMS: atom_id res chain seq x y z
N MET A 1 -44.06 22.05 -18.88
CA MET A 1 -43.65 21.60 -17.53
C MET A 1 -42.68 20.40 -17.53
N ILE A 2 -42.32 19.80 -18.68
CA ILE A 2 -41.49 18.56 -18.74
C ILE A 2 -39.98 18.85 -18.95
N ARG A 3 -39.60 20.07 -19.36
CA ARG A 3 -38.21 20.45 -19.71
C ARG A 3 -37.24 20.56 -18.52
N HIS A 4 -37.72 20.72 -17.29
CA HIS A 4 -36.84 20.88 -16.11
C HIS A 4 -36.53 19.57 -15.38
N ALA A 5 -37.40 18.56 -15.52
CA ALA A 5 -37.21 17.25 -14.89
C ALA A 5 -35.98 16.50 -15.44
N ALA A 6 -35.68 16.69 -16.74
CA ALA A 6 -34.52 16.07 -17.38
C ALA A 6 -33.19 16.67 -16.89
N LEU A 7 -33.18 17.96 -16.50
CA LEU A 7 -31.96 18.64 -16.07
C LEU A 7 -31.56 18.27 -14.64
N SER A 8 -32.53 17.99 -13.77
CA SER A 8 -32.29 17.58 -12.38
C SER A 8 -31.69 16.18 -12.27
N LEU A 9 -32.02 15.28 -13.20
CA LEU A 9 -31.57 13.89 -13.13
C LEU A 9 -30.10 13.70 -13.51
N ALA A 10 -29.55 14.58 -14.35
CA ALA A 10 -28.15 14.48 -14.81
C ALA A 10 -27.12 14.82 -13.72
N ILE A 11 -27.49 15.62 -12.72
CA ILE A 11 -26.57 16.07 -11.65
C ILE A 11 -26.38 14.99 -10.56
N ALA A 12 -27.32 14.07 -10.40
CA ALA A 12 -27.24 13.03 -9.37
C ALA A 12 -26.21 11.92 -9.70
N LEU A 13 -25.80 11.75 -10.95
CA LEU A 13 -24.87 10.70 -11.36
C LEU A 13 -23.38 11.04 -11.19
N THR A 14 -23.02 12.29 -10.87
CA THR A 14 -21.60 12.67 -10.74
C THR A 14 -21.02 12.46 -9.34
N LEU A 15 -21.84 12.09 -8.34
CA LEU A 15 -21.36 11.88 -6.95
C LEU A 15 -21.09 10.41 -6.56
N SER A 16 -21.40 9.42 -7.41
CA SER A 16 -21.14 8.00 -7.10
C SER A 16 -19.71 7.54 -7.39
N GLY A 17 -18.78 8.45 -7.63
CA GLY A 17 -17.39 8.16 -8.00
C GLY A 17 -16.37 8.27 -6.88
N CYS A 18 -16.76 8.19 -5.60
CA CYS A 18 -15.77 7.94 -4.55
C CYS A 18 -15.35 6.47 -4.64
N GLU A 19 -14.41 6.16 -5.53
CA GLU A 19 -13.63 4.93 -5.44
C GLU A 19 -13.02 4.93 -4.04
N ARG A 20 -13.57 4.08 -3.18
CA ARG A 20 -12.99 3.80 -1.87
C ARG A 20 -11.66 3.14 -2.17
N GLU A 21 -10.59 3.92 -2.07
CA GLU A 21 -9.23 3.43 -2.15
C GLU A 21 -9.07 2.44 -0.99
N GLU A 22 -9.30 1.15 -1.28
CA GLU A 22 -9.06 0.07 -0.34
C GLU A 22 -7.57 0.10 -0.04
N THR A 23 -7.22 0.73 1.07
CA THR A 23 -5.85 0.68 1.57
C THR A 23 -5.49 -0.80 1.69
N PRO A 24 -4.50 -1.29 0.93
CA PRO A 24 -4.16 -2.70 0.95
C PRO A 24 -3.86 -3.11 2.40
N PRO A 25 -4.32 -4.30 2.85
CA PRO A 25 -4.12 -4.74 4.21
C PRO A 25 -2.64 -4.69 4.55
N ARG A 26 -2.30 -4.03 5.66
CA ARG A 26 -0.93 -4.01 6.16
C ARG A 26 -0.53 -5.42 6.59
N GLU A 27 0.70 -5.81 6.28
CA GLU A 27 1.21 -7.12 6.64
C GLU A 27 1.72 -7.11 8.08
N ALA A 28 1.18 -7.98 8.94
CA ALA A 28 1.61 -8.06 10.34
C ALA A 28 3.04 -8.62 10.45
N VAL A 29 3.92 -7.94 11.19
CA VAL A 29 5.33 -8.30 11.33
C VAL A 29 5.77 -8.16 12.80
N ASP A 30 6.70 -9.00 13.24
CA ASP A 30 7.22 -8.93 14.61
C ASP A 30 8.42 -7.97 14.73
N LEU A 31 9.15 -7.78 13.63
CA LEU A 31 10.34 -6.92 13.57
C LEU A 31 10.49 -6.28 12.20
N LEU A 32 10.64 -4.96 12.17
CA LEU A 32 11.06 -4.18 11.01
C LEU A 32 12.42 -3.54 11.28
N LEU A 33 13.43 -3.90 10.49
CA LEU A 33 14.71 -3.18 10.41
C LEU A 33 14.64 -2.25 9.21
N TYR A 34 14.86 -0.95 9.40
CA TYR A 34 14.78 0.06 8.34
C TYR A 34 15.84 1.15 8.53
N ASN A 35 16.03 1.99 7.51
CA ASN A 35 17.05 3.04 7.49
C ASN A 35 18.50 2.50 7.57
N GLY A 36 18.70 1.23 7.19
CA GLY A 36 20.00 0.56 7.18
C GLY A 36 20.46 0.23 5.77
N THR A 37 21.62 -0.42 5.65
CA THR A 37 21.99 -1.13 4.41
C THR A 37 21.83 -2.62 4.65
N VAL A 38 20.98 -3.25 3.85
CA VAL A 38 20.76 -4.71 3.84
C VAL A 38 21.40 -5.26 2.58
N LEU A 39 22.41 -6.11 2.75
CA LEU A 39 23.04 -6.84 1.65
C LEU A 39 22.26 -8.14 1.43
N VAL A 40 21.61 -8.27 0.27
CA VAL A 40 20.92 -9.49 -0.11
C VAL A 40 21.88 -10.33 -0.94
N LEU A 41 22.06 -11.59 -0.55
CA LEU A 41 22.89 -12.52 -1.29
C LEU A 41 22.06 -13.13 -2.44
N ASP A 42 22.06 -12.43 -3.57
CA ASP A 42 21.49 -12.88 -4.83
C ASP A 42 22.46 -12.61 -6.00
N GLU A 43 22.14 -13.12 -7.18
CA GLU A 43 22.96 -12.90 -8.39
C GLU A 43 22.95 -11.43 -8.85
N ALA A 44 21.94 -10.65 -8.44
CA ALA A 44 21.79 -9.25 -8.79
C ALA A 44 22.65 -8.31 -7.92
N GLY A 45 23.21 -8.81 -6.80
CA GLY A 45 23.94 -8.00 -5.85
C GLY A 45 23.06 -6.97 -5.14
N THR A 46 21.80 -7.34 -4.83
CA THR A 46 20.80 -6.41 -4.35
C THR A 46 21.20 -5.74 -3.03
N ARG A 47 21.09 -4.40 -3.01
CA ARG A 47 21.19 -3.56 -1.81
C ARG A 47 19.82 -2.99 -1.48
N ALA A 48 19.30 -3.38 -0.32
CA ALA A 48 18.04 -2.91 0.23
C ALA A 48 18.28 -1.97 1.43
N SER A 49 17.23 -1.30 1.90
CA SER A 49 17.30 -0.48 3.12
C SER A 49 16.33 -0.88 4.23
N ALA A 50 15.41 -1.81 3.94
CA ALA A 50 14.48 -2.37 4.91
C ALA A 50 14.33 -3.89 4.79
N LEU A 51 14.09 -4.54 5.94
CA LEU A 51 13.88 -5.97 6.12
C LEU A 51 12.77 -6.20 7.16
N ALA A 52 11.75 -6.97 6.81
CA ALA A 52 10.65 -7.32 7.72
C ALA A 52 10.65 -8.81 8.04
N LEU A 53 10.42 -9.13 9.31
CA LEU A 53 10.42 -10.50 9.83
C LEU A 53 9.10 -10.84 10.52
N ARG A 54 8.69 -12.11 10.38
CA ARG A 54 7.65 -12.75 11.19
C ARG A 54 8.20 -14.06 11.72
N GLY A 55 8.31 -14.18 13.05
CA GLY A 55 9.00 -15.28 13.72
C GLY A 55 10.44 -15.41 13.24
N ASP A 56 10.75 -16.55 12.62
CA ASP A 56 12.07 -16.89 12.09
C ASP A 56 12.20 -16.65 10.56
N ARG A 57 11.21 -15.99 9.94
CA ARG A 57 11.16 -15.81 8.49
C ARG A 57 11.25 -14.36 8.08
N ILE A 58 12.02 -14.12 7.02
CA ILE A 58 11.98 -12.88 6.24
C ILE A 58 10.71 -12.93 5.38
N VAL A 59 9.83 -11.95 5.54
CA VAL A 59 8.57 -11.84 4.77
C VAL A 59 8.64 -10.77 3.69
N ALA A 60 9.50 -9.76 3.88
CA ALA A 60 9.74 -8.74 2.86
C ALA A 60 11.16 -8.15 2.96
N VAL A 61 11.70 -7.76 1.80
CA VAL A 61 12.94 -7.00 1.62
C VAL A 61 12.62 -5.85 0.68
N GLY A 62 13.10 -4.64 0.97
CA GLY A 62 12.82 -3.49 0.12
C GLY A 62 13.54 -2.22 0.57
N ASP A 63 12.95 -1.09 0.22
CA ASP A 63 13.39 0.23 0.67
C ASP A 63 12.62 0.69 1.93
N ASP A 64 12.93 1.89 2.42
CA ASP A 64 12.35 2.46 3.63
C ASP A 64 10.82 2.71 3.53
N THR A 65 10.23 2.64 2.32
CA THR A 65 8.76 2.71 2.15
C THR A 65 8.05 1.46 2.69
N LEU A 66 8.79 0.37 2.93
CA LEU A 66 8.24 -0.86 3.51
C LEU A 66 7.52 -0.61 4.85
N ARG A 67 7.94 0.40 5.63
CA ARG A 67 7.30 0.81 6.90
C ARG A 67 5.82 1.19 6.75
N GLU A 68 5.40 1.61 5.56
CA GLU A 68 4.03 2.06 5.29
C GLU A 68 3.11 0.87 4.99
N ARG A 69 3.69 -0.29 4.68
CA ARG A 69 3.00 -1.51 4.27
C ARG A 69 2.90 -2.56 5.37
N VAL A 70 3.62 -2.38 6.47
CA VAL A 70 3.63 -3.31 7.60
C VAL A 70 2.83 -2.78 8.78
N ASP A 71 2.28 -3.69 9.57
CA ASP A 71 1.59 -3.44 10.85
C ASP A 71 2.48 -3.95 11.98
N PRO A 72 2.89 -3.11 12.95
CA PRO A 72 3.72 -3.52 14.08
C PRO A 72 2.98 -4.40 15.11
#